data_AF-A0A2S2PEM1-F1
#
_entry.id   AF-A0A2S2PEM1-F1
#
_cell.length_a   1.000
_cell.length_b   1.000
_cell.length_c   1.000
_cell.angle_alpha   90.00
_cell.angle_beta   90.00
_cell.angle_gamma   90.00
#
_symmetry.space_group_name_H-M   'P 1'
#
loop_
_entity.id
_entity.type
_entity.pdbx_description
1 polymer ?
#
loop_
_entity_poly.entity_id
_entity_poly.type
_entity_poly.pdbx_seq_one_letter_code
_entity_poly.pdbx_strand_id
1 'polypeptide(L)'
;DYEVAASVDPTPINLLTPGPDYEKYHTTWLEDKWFPFMGFVLGAGSVWYTYTINRRPFYSGLHVKLGAGIIGATALYYYKQYRTSYLADKDAMYRHYIQLHPEDFQAPGLLINQFSYVRLNIYILRIHFYWYQSISTQIIRYLPPGDVF
;
A
#
# COMPACT_ATOMS: atom_id res chain seq x y z
N ASP A 1 -7.05 14.07 16.75
CA ASP A 1 -7.88 14.24 15.55
C ASP A 1 -7.00 14.24 14.33
N TYR A 2 -7.06 13.19 13.52
CA TYR A 2 -6.44 13.21 12.20
C TYR A 2 -7.52 13.64 11.20
N GLU A 3 -7.30 14.76 10.53
CA GLU A 3 -8.12 15.14 9.38
C GLU A 3 -7.89 14.08 8.32
N VAL A 4 -8.90 13.24 8.07
CA VAL A 4 -8.93 12.34 6.92
C VAL A 4 -8.72 13.23 5.70
N ALA A 5 -7.63 13.01 4.95
CA ALA A 5 -7.35 13.72 3.71
C ALA A 5 -8.65 13.76 2.90
N ALA A 6 -9.13 14.98 2.64
CA ALA A 6 -10.42 15.23 2.02
C ALA A 6 -10.57 14.31 0.82
N SER A 7 -11.60 13.46 0.86
CA SER A 7 -12.07 12.55 -0.20
C SER A 7 -11.11 12.46 -1.39
N VAL A 8 -10.14 11.55 -1.30
CA VAL A 8 -9.27 11.22 -2.44
C VAL A 8 -10.19 10.83 -3.60
N ASP A 9 -10.33 11.73 -4.58
CA ASP A 9 -11.00 11.45 -5.83
C ASP A 9 -10.31 10.22 -6.43
N PRO A 10 -11.00 9.09 -6.67
CA PRO A 10 -10.37 7.81 -7.04
C PRO A 10 -9.76 7.83 -8.45
N THR A 11 -9.65 9.00 -9.07
CA THR A 11 -9.02 9.18 -10.37
C THR A 11 -7.51 8.87 -10.25
N PRO A 12 -6.99 7.95 -11.08
CA PRO A 12 -5.62 7.44 -10.93
C PRO A 12 -4.54 8.53 -11.05
N ILE A 13 -4.86 9.63 -11.73
CA ILE A 13 -3.96 10.77 -11.93
C ILE A 13 -3.70 11.56 -10.64
N ASN A 14 -4.73 11.76 -9.82
CA ASN A 14 -4.63 12.53 -8.58
C ASN A 14 -3.84 11.79 -7.50
N LEU A 15 -3.75 10.46 -7.58
CA LEU A 15 -2.92 9.64 -6.69
C LEU A 15 -1.42 9.84 -6.91
N LEU A 16 -1.03 10.17 -8.13
CA LEU A 16 0.37 10.33 -8.48
C LEU A 16 0.81 11.78 -8.35
N THR A 17 -0.07 12.77 -8.53
CA THR A 17 0.29 14.19 -8.38
C THR A 17 0.38 14.62 -6.91
N PRO A 18 1.37 15.44 -6.51
CA PRO A 18 1.45 15.97 -5.16
C PRO A 18 0.24 16.85 -4.87
N GLY A 19 -0.53 16.52 -3.83
CA GLY A 19 -1.66 17.33 -3.37
C GLY A 19 -1.22 18.62 -2.68
N PRO A 20 -2.15 19.57 -2.44
CA PRO A 20 -1.87 20.81 -1.70
C PRO A 20 -1.42 20.57 -0.25
N ASP A 21 -1.69 19.38 0.28
CA ASP A 21 -1.30 18.90 1.61
C ASP A 21 0.00 18.07 1.60
N TYR A 22 0.62 17.86 0.43
CA TYR A 22 1.86 17.09 0.28
C TYR A 22 2.96 17.60 1.22
N GLU A 23 3.19 18.93 1.25
CA GLU A 23 4.24 19.52 2.07
C GLU A 23 4.03 19.22 3.57
N LYS A 24 2.78 19.33 4.05
CA LYS A 24 2.43 19.09 5.46
C LYS A 24 2.76 17.67 5.94
N TYR A 25 2.59 16.65 5.08
CA TYR A 25 2.77 15.24 5.45
C TYR A 25 4.10 14.65 5.00
N HIS A 26 4.77 15.24 4.01
CA HIS A 26 6.03 14.72 3.46
C HIS A 26 7.27 15.46 3.98
N THR A 27 7.15 16.66 4.54
CA THR A 27 8.31 17.36 5.15
C THR A 27 8.37 17.10 6.66
N THR A 28 8.98 15.97 7.05
CA THR A 28 9.35 15.75 8.46
C THR A 28 10.76 16.25 8.69
N TRP A 29 11.03 16.92 9.82
CA TRP A 29 12.38 17.38 10.19
C TRP A 29 13.46 16.26 10.16
N LEU A 30 13.05 15.00 10.28
CA LEU A 30 13.94 13.83 10.26
C LEU A 30 14.23 13.29 8.85
N GLU A 31 13.43 13.61 7.83
CA GLU A 31 13.46 12.98 6.51
C GLU A 31 14.79 13.20 5.77
N ASP A 32 15.38 14.39 5.93
CA ASP A 32 16.70 14.71 5.36
C ASP A 32 17.89 14.17 6.14
N LYS A 33 17.70 13.89 7.43
CA LYS A 33 18.78 13.46 8.33
C LYS A 33 18.85 11.94 8.45
N TRP A 34 17.75 11.24 8.22
CA TRP A 34 17.64 9.80 8.42
C TRP A 34 18.62 8.99 7.56
N PHE A 35 18.70 9.28 6.27
CA PHE A 35 19.62 8.58 5.36
C PHE A 35 21.09 8.83 5.72
N PRO A 36 21.58 10.08 5.86
CA PRO A 36 22.96 10.32 6.31
C PRO A 36 23.27 9.65 7.66
N PHE A 37 22.33 9.67 8.61
CA PHE A 37 22.49 9.03 9.92
C PHE A 37 22.65 7.50 9.80
N MET A 38 21.78 6.85 9.03
CA MET A 38 21.90 5.41 8.77
C MET A 38 23.23 5.07 8.06
N GLY A 39 23.66 5.91 7.12
CA GLY A 39 24.95 5.77 6.45
C GLY A 39 26.12 5.86 7.44
N PHE A 40 26.06 6.78 8.40
CA PHE A 40 27.05 6.91 9.46
C PHE A 40 27.12 5.67 10.34
N VAL A 41 25.97 5.20 10.83
CA VAL A 41 25.89 4.02 11.70
C VAL A 41 26.38 2.78 10.97
N LEU A 42 26.03 2.59 9.70
CA LEU A 42 26.50 1.46 8.90
C LEU A 42 28.02 1.53 8.64
N GLY A 43 28.55 2.71 8.30
CA GLY A 43 29.98 2.91 8.06
C GLY A 43 30.82 2.67 9.32
N ALA A 44 30.47 3.35 10.42
CA ALA A 44 31.16 3.19 11.70
C ALA A 44 30.96 1.77 12.28
N GLY A 45 29.75 1.23 12.15
CA GLY A 45 29.38 -0.11 12.61
C GLY A 45 30.14 -1.22 11.88
N SER A 46 30.36 -1.08 10.57
CA SER A 46 31.15 -2.03 9.76
C SER A 46 32.60 -2.13 10.26
N VAL A 47 33.24 -0.97 10.52
CA VAL A 47 34.60 -0.95 11.09
C VAL A 47 34.60 -1.49 12.51
N TRP A 48 33.60 -1.16 13.33
CA TRP A 48 33.47 -1.72 14.67
C TRP A 48 33.38 -3.24 14.64
N TYR A 49 32.51 -3.78 13.79
CA TYR A 49 32.34 -5.22 13.60
C TYR A 49 33.65 -5.91 13.21
N THR A 50 34.40 -5.30 12.28
CA THR A 50 35.71 -5.80 11.86
C THR A 50 36.73 -5.81 13.01
N TYR A 51 36.71 -4.79 13.88
CA TYR A 51 37.60 -4.72 15.04
C TYR A 51 37.24 -5.76 16.11
N THR A 52 35.95 -6.01 16.32
CA THR A 52 35.47 -7.07 17.22
C THR A 52 35.94 -8.44 16.74
N ILE A 53 35.82 -8.74 15.44
CA ILE A 53 36.32 -10.00 14.86
C ILE A 53 37.83 -10.14 15.05
N ASN A 54 38.57 -9.05 14.83
CA ASN A 54 40.02 -9.02 14.97
C ASN A 54 40.51 -8.97 16.42
N ARG A 55 39.62 -9.13 17.41
CA ARG A 55 39.91 -9.07 18.86
C ARG A 55 40.66 -7.81 19.27
N ARG A 56 40.41 -6.70 18.58
CA ARG A 56 41.01 -5.40 18.91
C ARG A 56 40.21 -4.72 20.02
N PRO A 57 40.86 -3.99 20.95
CA PRO A 57 40.18 -3.31 22.04
C PRO A 57 39.16 -2.28 21.52
N PHE A 58 38.03 -2.16 22.23
CA PHE A 58 36.86 -1.36 21.81
C PHE A 58 37.18 0.11 21.48
N TYR A 59 38.09 0.73 22.23
CA TYR A 59 38.47 2.14 22.04
C TYR A 59 39.54 2.36 20.97
N SER A 60 40.10 1.31 20.38
CA SER A 60 41.12 1.48 19.34
C SER A 60 40.53 2.02 18.05
N GLY A 61 41.26 2.95 17.42
CA GLY A 61 40.93 3.45 16.08
C GLY A 61 39.65 4.30 15.99
N LEU A 62 39.31 5.07 17.02
CA LEU A 62 38.10 5.93 17.00
C LEU A 62 38.06 6.85 15.77
N HIS A 63 39.19 7.42 15.38
CA HIS A 63 39.31 8.24 14.16
C HIS A 63 38.99 7.45 12.89
N VAL A 64 39.35 6.16 12.82
CA VAL A 64 39.02 5.29 11.68
C VAL A 64 37.52 5.00 11.64
N LYS A 65 36.91 4.71 12.81
CA LYS A 65 35.46 4.46 12.92
C LYS A 65 34.66 5.70 12.54
N LEU A 66 35.06 6.88 13.05
CA LEU A 66 34.46 8.16 12.71
C LEU A 66 34.63 8.49 11.22
N GLY A 67 35.84 8.30 10.67
CA GLY A 67 36.11 8.49 9.25
C GLY A 67 35.25 7.61 8.35
N ALA A 68 35.14 6.32 8.69
CA ALA A 68 34.28 5.38 7.96
C ALA A 68 32.79 5.74 8.08
N GLY A 69 32.35 6.24 9.24
CA GLY A 69 31.01 6.78 9.42
C GLY A 69 30.74 7.98 8.51
N ILE A 70 31.66 8.96 8.44
CA ILE A 70 31.50 10.13 7.55
C ILE A 70 31.43 9.69 6.08
N ILE A 71 32.31 8.77 5.65
CA ILE A 71 32.28 8.22 4.28
C ILE A 71 30.93 7.54 4.00
N GLY A 72 30.46 6.71 4.93
CA GLY A 72 29.16 6.03 4.82
C GLY A 72 27.98 7.00 4.75
N ALA A 73 27.97 8.05 5.57
CA ALA A 73 26.95 9.10 5.55
C ALA A 73 26.90 9.82 4.20
N THR A 74 28.08 10.17 3.67
CA THR A 74 28.21 10.87 2.39
C THR A 74 27.74 10.00 1.23
N ALA A 75 28.14 8.72 1.22
CA ALA A 75 27.70 7.76 0.21
C ALA A 75 26.17 7.58 0.21
N LEU A 76 25.56 7.44 1.40
CA LEU A 76 24.11 7.22 1.50
C LEU A 76 23.30 8.48 1.18
N TYR A 77 23.87 9.67 1.40
CA TYR A 77 23.28 10.93 0.96
C TYR A 77 23.17 11.01 -0.57
N TYR A 78 24.27 10.74 -1.30
CA TYR A 78 24.23 10.71 -2.77
C TYR A 78 23.30 9.61 -3.30
N TYR A 79 23.26 8.46 -2.62
CA TYR A 79 22.32 7.40 -2.95
C TYR A 79 20.86 7.84 -2.78
N LYS A 80 20.52 8.57 -1.70
CA LYS A 80 19.16 9.14 -1.52
C LYS A 80 18.80 10.01 -2.72
N GLN A 81 19.69 10.91 -3.14
CA GLN A 81 19.44 11.83 -4.27
C GLN A 81 19.17 11.07 -5.58
N TYR A 82 19.98 10.07 -5.89
CA TYR A 82 19.79 9.21 -7.06
C TYR A 82 18.47 8.44 -6.99
N ARG A 83 18.15 7.87 -5.82
CA ARG A 83 16.90 7.13 -5.62
C ARG A 83 15.66 8.03 -5.78
N THR A 84 15.70 9.24 -5.23
CA THR A 84 14.57 10.19 -5.30
C THR A 84 14.33 10.66 -6.74
N SER A 85 15.40 11.01 -7.48
CA SER A 85 15.27 11.39 -8.89
C SER A 85 14.73 10.24 -9.74
N TYR A 86 15.27 9.03 -9.59
CA TYR A 86 14.77 7.84 -10.28
C TYR A 86 13.28 7.55 -9.98
N LEU A 87 12.86 7.69 -8.72
CA LEU A 87 11.46 7.51 -8.34
C LEU A 87 10.55 8.60 -8.92
N ALA A 88 11.04 9.85 -8.97
CA ALA A 88 10.31 10.95 -9.59
C ALA A 88 10.11 10.73 -11.10
N ASP A 89 11.13 10.25 -11.81
CA ASP A 89 11.03 9.94 -13.24
C ASP A 89 10.04 8.81 -13.52
N LYS A 90 10.07 7.75 -12.70
CA LYS A 90 9.11 6.64 -12.80
C LYS A 90 7.68 7.11 -12.57
N ASP A 91 7.47 7.95 -11.58
CA ASP A 91 6.17 8.50 -11.26
C ASP A 91 5.64 9.39 -12.39
N ALA A 92 6.51 10.22 -12.99
CA ALA A 92 6.17 10.99 -14.19
C ALA A 92 5.78 10.10 -15.38
N MET A 93 6.51 9.01 -15.62
CA MET A 93 6.19 8.04 -16.67
C MET A 93 4.82 7.37 -16.44
N TYR A 94 4.51 6.98 -15.21
CA TYR A 94 3.20 6.38 -14.89
C TYR A 94 2.05 7.36 -15.07
N ARG A 95 2.22 8.63 -14.65
CA ARG A 95 1.24 9.69 -14.92
C ARG A 95 0.98 9.84 -16.41
N HIS A 96 2.04 9.85 -17.21
CA HIS A 96 1.92 9.96 -18.67
C HIS A 96 1.21 8.74 -19.29
N TYR A 97 1.50 7.53 -18.83
CA TYR A 97 0.83 6.31 -19.31
C TYR A 97 -0.67 6.32 -19.01
N ILE A 98 -1.06 6.70 -17.80
CA ILE A 98 -2.48 6.80 -17.40
C ILE A 98 -3.24 7.82 -18.26
N GLN A 99 -2.59 8.93 -18.63
CA GLN A 99 -3.19 9.93 -19.51
C GLN A 99 -3.43 9.41 -20.93
N LEU A 100 -2.58 8.49 -21.43
CA LEU A 100 -2.71 7.90 -22.75
C LEU A 100 -3.75 6.77 -22.79
N HIS A 101 -3.92 6.03 -21.69
CA HIS A 101 -4.79 4.85 -21.62
C HIS A 101 -5.82 4.95 -20.49
N PRO A 102 -6.73 5.93 -20.51
CA PRO A 102 -7.76 6.07 -19.48
C PRO A 102 -8.69 4.85 -19.38
N GLU A 103 -8.84 4.07 -20.45
CA GLU A 103 -9.70 2.87 -20.53
C GLU A 103 -9.27 1.72 -19.61
N ASP A 104 -7.98 1.59 -19.34
CA ASP A 104 -7.41 0.50 -18.53
C ASP A 104 -7.61 0.72 -17.02
N PHE A 105 -7.89 1.96 -16.61
CA PHE A 105 -7.95 2.37 -15.20
C PHE A 105 -9.38 2.73 -14.76
N GLN A 106 -10.26 1.75 -14.76
CA GLN A 106 -11.64 1.92 -14.27
C GLN A 106 -11.67 2.08 -12.74
N ALA A 107 -12.33 3.12 -12.25
CA ALA A 107 -12.49 3.34 -10.81
C ALA A 107 -13.29 2.17 -10.17
N PRO A 108 -12.91 1.70 -8.97
CA PRO A 108 -13.49 0.51 -8.35
C PRO A 108 -14.99 0.62 -8.02
N GLY A 109 -15.57 1.83 -8.07
CA GLY A 109 -17.01 2.05 -7.85
C GLY A 109 -17.92 1.33 -8.85
N LEU A 110 -17.45 0.99 -10.05
CA LEU A 110 -18.25 0.29 -11.05
C LEU A 110 -18.43 -1.21 -10.70
N LEU A 111 -17.45 -1.84 -10.04
CA LEU A 111 -17.52 -3.25 -9.66
C LEU A 111 -18.45 -3.49 -8.47
N ILE A 112 -18.55 -2.54 -7.53
CA ILE A 112 -19.40 -2.66 -6.33
C ILE A 112 -20.87 -2.77 -6.73
N ASN A 113 -21.31 -1.99 -7.71
CA ASN A 113 -22.68 -2.06 -8.22
C ASN A 113 -22.95 -3.43 -8.86
N GLN A 114 -22.02 -3.93 -9.69
CA GLN A 114 -22.18 -5.21 -10.37
C GLN A 114 -22.26 -6.41 -9.40
N PHE A 115 -21.42 -6.44 -8.36
CA PHE A 115 -21.49 -7.48 -7.33
C PHE A 115 -22.73 -7.35 -6.43
N SER A 116 -23.20 -6.13 -6.17
CA SER A 116 -24.43 -5.88 -5.39
C SER A 116 -25.67 -6.41 -6.11
N TYR A 117 -25.80 -6.18 -7.43
CA TYR A 117 -26.90 -6.73 -8.23
C TYR A 117 -26.91 -8.27 -8.28
N VAL A 118 -25.73 -8.91 -8.39
CA VAL A 118 -25.63 -10.38 -8.36
C VAL A 118 -26.01 -10.94 -6.98
N ARG A 119 -25.54 -10.32 -5.89
CA ARG A 119 -25.95 -10.72 -4.52
C ARG A 119 -27.46 -10.56 -4.30
N LEU A 120 -28.05 -9.45 -4.72
CA LEU A 120 -29.48 -9.20 -4.61
C LEU A 120 -30.30 -10.25 -5.38
N ASN A 121 -29.91 -10.57 -6.62
CA ASN A 121 -30.59 -11.62 -7.41
C ASN A 121 -30.49 -13.01 -6.75
N ILE A 122 -29.35 -13.37 -6.19
CA ILE A 122 -29.18 -14.65 -5.47
C ILE A 122 -30.06 -14.69 -4.22
N TYR A 123 -30.15 -13.60 -3.46
CA TYR A 123 -31.03 -13.52 -2.29
C TYR A 123 -32.51 -13.64 -2.67
N ILE A 124 -32.94 -12.96 -3.73
CA ILE A 124 -34.32 -13.04 -4.23
C ILE A 124 -34.65 -14.47 -4.67
N LEU A 125 -33.77 -15.12 -5.44
CA LEU A 125 -33.96 -16.52 -5.86
C LEU A 125 -34.02 -17.47 -4.66
N ARG A 126 -33.21 -17.23 -3.63
CA ARG A 126 -33.21 -18.03 -2.40
C ARG A 126 -34.52 -17.87 -1.60
N ILE A 127 -35.06 -16.66 -1.52
CA ILE A 127 -36.36 -16.39 -0.88
C ILE A 127 -37.48 -17.12 -1.64
N HIS A 128 -37.49 -17.02 -2.98
CA HIS A 128 -38.48 -17.73 -3.82
C HIS A 128 -38.38 -19.26 -3.66
N PHE A 129 -37.16 -19.80 -3.58
CA PHE A 129 -36.96 -21.24 -3.35
C PHE A 129 -37.50 -21.70 -2.00
N TYR A 130 -37.23 -20.96 -0.92
CA TYR A 130 -37.77 -21.30 0.41
C TYR A 130 -39.29 -21.14 0.47
N TRP A 131 -39.84 -20.14 -0.20
CA TRP A 131 -41.29 -19.95 -0.29
C TRP A 131 -41.96 -21.12 -1.03
N TYR A 132 -41.37 -21.57 -2.14
CA TYR A 132 -41.86 -22.73 -2.89
C TYR A 132 -41.82 -24.03 -2.07
N GLN A 133 -40.71 -24.28 -1.35
CA GLN A 133 -40.59 -25.43 -0.43
C GLN A 133 -41.59 -25.37 0.72
N SER A 134 -41.89 -24.18 1.24
CA SER A 134 -42.89 -24.00 2.29
C SER A 134 -44.31 -24.25 1.79
N ILE A 135 -44.61 -23.90 0.54
CA ILE A 135 -45.93 -24.14 -0.06
C ILE A 135 -46.11 -25.60 -0.42
N SER A 136 -45.10 -26.25 -1.02
CA SER A 136 -45.19 -27.67 -1.37
C SER A 136 -45.42 -28.55 -0.13
N THR A 137 -44.75 -28.25 0.97
CA THR A 137 -44.91 -29.00 2.23
C THR A 137 -46.27 -28.78 2.89
N GLN A 138 -46.85 -27.59 2.77
CA GLN A 138 -48.21 -27.31 3.23
C GLN A 138 -49.24 -28.06 2.36
N ILE A 139 -49.10 -28.01 1.03
CA ILE A 139 -50.01 -28.71 0.10
C ILE A 139 -50.01 -30.23 0.34
N ILE A 140 -48.84 -30.84 0.56
CA ILE A 140 -48.74 -32.29 0.85
C ILE A 140 -49.43 -32.66 2.19
N ARG A 141 -49.44 -31.77 3.19
CA ARG A 141 -50.09 -32.03 4.49
C ARG A 141 -51.62 -31.93 4.46
N TYR A 142 -52.18 -31.18 3.50
CA TYR A 142 -53.62 -31.00 3.36
C TYR A 142 -54.24 -31.87 2.25
N LEU A 143 -53.44 -32.71 1.58
CA LEU A 143 -53.95 -33.70 0.63
C LEU A 143 -54.52 -34.91 1.39
N PRO A 144 -55.78 -35.30 1.17
CA PRO A 144 -56.35 -36.51 1.77
C PRO A 144 -55.59 -37.76 1.28
N PRO A 145 -55.37 -38.76 2.15
CA PRO A 145 -54.70 -40.00 1.77
C PRO A 145 -55.64 -40.81 0.87
N GLY A 146 -55.56 -40.60 -0.45
CA GLY A 146 -56.46 -41.26 -1.41
C GLY A 146 -56.07 -41.15 -2.87
N ASP A 147 -55.47 -40.04 -3.31
CA ASP A 147 -55.18 -39.82 -4.73
C ASP A 147 -53.67 -39.60 -4.94
N VAL A 148 -52.93 -40.70 -5.02
CA VAL A 148 -51.58 -40.74 -5.59
C VAL A 148 -51.63 -41.76 -6.74
N PHE A 149 -51.66 -41.26 -7.97
CA PHE A 149 -51.31 -42.03 -9.17
C PHE A 149 -49.80 -41.92 -9.40
#